data_AF-A0A931X2B9-F1
#
_entry.id   AF-A0A931X2B9-F1
#
_cell.length_a   1.000
_cell.length_b   1.000
_cell.length_c   1.000
_cell.angle_alpha   90.00
_cell.angle_beta   90.00
_cell.angle_gamma   90.00
#
_symmetry.space_group_name_H-M   'P 1'
#
loop_
_entity.id
_entity.type
_entity.pdbx_description
1 polymer ?
#
loop_
_entity_poly.entity_id
_entity_poly.type
_entity_poly.pdbx_seq_one_letter_code
_entity_poly.pdbx_strand_id
1 'polypeptide(L)'
;MKKVTLVLLVLLCSMPALAGVTYDFKSVVDRGKGGLSGKAAVDGSKMRIEIANGDDVVLRDGSVMISSDGGKTFSVLDQKKKTYFTLELEQLLSSVGAAMNSMGGMFKMSFDNHSVKAAPPAAGEAIEGYPTTKYVVDSSWDLSVEVFGRKSVTSVSSHTETWATEKLSSALATFVQTKGLKTGMPELDKFVEKETSAIKGFPLRQVTTTTQKQGSKSETTKTTVTVTAIKETAVPESSFAVPAGYQKIDSPLAGLDAMLKQQ
;
A
#
# COMPACT_ATOMS: atom_id res chain seq x y z
N MET A 1 -18.63 -16.76 -68.44
CA MET A 1 -17.49 -17.02 -67.53
C MET A 1 -17.70 -16.18 -66.28
N LYS A 2 -17.80 -16.83 -65.12
CA LYS A 2 -18.42 -16.31 -63.88
C LYS A 2 -17.46 -15.38 -63.11
N LYS A 3 -17.94 -14.20 -62.71
CA LYS A 3 -17.24 -13.27 -61.80
C LYS A 3 -17.43 -13.78 -60.36
N VAL A 4 -16.33 -14.10 -59.69
CA VAL A 4 -16.33 -14.51 -58.27
C VAL A 4 -16.07 -13.26 -57.44
N THR A 5 -17.08 -12.81 -56.69
CA THR A 5 -16.97 -11.72 -55.73
C THR A 5 -16.52 -12.30 -54.39
N LEU A 6 -15.29 -11.97 -53.97
CA LEU A 6 -14.76 -12.34 -52.67
C LEU A 6 -15.30 -11.37 -51.60
N VAL A 7 -16.18 -11.85 -50.72
CA VAL A 7 -16.66 -11.09 -49.55
C VAL A 7 -15.67 -11.34 -48.40
N LEU A 8 -14.92 -10.30 -48.03
CA LEU A 8 -14.01 -10.32 -46.88
C LEU A 8 -14.82 -10.03 -45.61
N LEU A 9 -15.12 -11.08 -44.85
CA LEU A 9 -15.80 -10.99 -43.55
C LEU A 9 -14.77 -10.56 -42.48
N VAL A 10 -14.75 -9.26 -42.13
CA VAL A 10 -13.94 -8.76 -41.01
C VAL A 10 -14.66 -9.11 -39.71
N LEU A 11 -14.24 -10.21 -39.05
CA LEU A 11 -14.59 -10.47 -37.66
C LEU A 11 -13.84 -9.46 -36.78
N LEU A 12 -14.52 -8.39 -36.36
CA LEU A 12 -14.10 -7.60 -35.21
C LEU A 12 -14.22 -8.48 -33.96
N CYS A 13 -13.11 -9.11 -33.56
CA CYS A 13 -12.97 -9.63 -32.21
C CYS A 13 -13.06 -8.44 -31.25
N SER A 14 -14.24 -8.18 -30.69
CA SER A 14 -14.39 -7.35 -29.51
C SER A 14 -13.68 -8.07 -28.37
N MET A 15 -12.37 -7.84 -28.23
CA MET A 15 -11.67 -8.23 -27.01
C MET A 15 -12.45 -7.58 -25.87
N PRO A 16 -12.81 -8.35 -24.82
CA PRO A 16 -13.37 -7.73 -23.63
C PRO A 16 -12.32 -6.73 -23.16
N ALA A 17 -12.62 -5.43 -23.32
CA ALA A 17 -11.87 -4.40 -22.65
C ALA A 17 -12.00 -4.75 -21.16
N LEU A 18 -10.91 -5.22 -20.56
CA LEU A 18 -10.89 -5.50 -19.14
C LEU A 18 -11.30 -4.20 -18.46
N ALA A 19 -12.46 -4.22 -17.80
CA ALA A 19 -12.97 -3.05 -17.12
C ALA A 19 -12.05 -2.79 -15.93
N GLY A 20 -11.61 -1.54 -15.78
CA GLY A 20 -10.97 -1.09 -14.54
C GLY A 20 -11.94 -1.21 -13.36
N VAL A 21 -11.41 -1.03 -12.15
CA VAL A 21 -12.18 -1.04 -10.92
C VAL A 21 -12.01 0.30 -10.22
N THR A 22 -13.13 0.91 -9.81
CA THR A 22 -13.13 2.07 -8.93
C THR A 22 -13.72 1.72 -7.59
N TYR A 23 -13.18 2.27 -6.52
CA TYR A 23 -13.71 2.08 -5.17
C TYR A 23 -13.30 3.23 -4.24
N ASP A 24 -14.05 3.37 -3.15
CA ASP A 24 -13.73 4.27 -2.06
C ASP A 24 -13.01 3.47 -0.97
N PHE A 25 -12.04 4.07 -0.29
CA PHE A 25 -11.38 3.47 0.86
C PHE A 25 -11.36 4.44 2.04
N LYS A 26 -11.37 3.88 3.25
CA LYS A 26 -11.27 4.63 4.50
C LYS A 26 -10.51 3.84 5.54
N SER A 27 -9.53 4.47 6.15
CA SER A 27 -8.76 3.99 7.29
C SER A 27 -9.07 4.87 8.50
N VAL A 28 -9.43 4.26 9.63
CA VAL A 28 -9.74 4.92 10.89
C VAL A 28 -8.85 4.35 11.98
N VAL A 29 -8.28 5.23 12.80
CA VAL A 29 -7.48 4.88 13.98
C VAL A 29 -8.25 5.30 15.23
N ASP A 30 -8.46 4.39 16.17
CA ASP A 30 -9.36 4.59 17.32
C ASP A 30 -8.91 5.62 18.36
N ARG A 31 -7.60 5.73 18.63
CA ARG A 31 -7.03 6.53 19.71
C ARG A 31 -6.05 7.63 19.27
N GLY A 32 -6.01 7.96 17.98
CA GLY A 32 -5.10 8.97 17.44
C GLY A 32 -5.78 9.95 16.48
N LYS A 33 -5.15 11.11 16.25
CA LYS A 33 -5.39 11.87 15.01
C LYS A 33 -4.71 11.11 13.90
N GLY A 34 -5.49 10.54 12.99
CA GLY A 34 -4.95 9.76 11.89
C GLY A 34 -6.03 8.99 11.16
N GLY A 35 -5.67 8.51 9.98
CA GLY A 35 -6.59 7.90 9.04
C GLY A 35 -6.29 8.41 7.64
N LEU A 36 -6.69 7.63 6.66
CA LEU A 36 -6.52 7.95 5.25
C LEU A 36 -7.81 7.59 4.56
N SER A 37 -8.35 8.48 3.75
CA SER A 37 -9.51 8.13 2.94
C SER A 37 -9.40 8.74 1.56
N GLY A 38 -10.07 8.12 0.61
CA GLY A 38 -9.97 8.55 -0.77
C GLY A 38 -10.71 7.63 -1.71
N LYS A 39 -10.48 7.88 -3.00
CA LYS A 39 -11.01 7.08 -4.10
C LYS A 39 -9.84 6.48 -4.87
N ALA A 40 -9.96 5.21 -5.22
CA ALA A 40 -9.01 4.54 -6.09
C ALA A 40 -9.70 4.21 -7.43
N ALA A 41 -8.95 4.36 -8.51
CA ALA A 41 -9.26 3.79 -9.80
C ALA A 41 -8.05 2.94 -10.23
N VAL A 42 -8.29 1.71 -10.67
CA VAL A 42 -7.22 0.76 -11.01
C VAL A 42 -7.59 0.03 -12.29
N ASP A 43 -6.62 -0.07 -13.21
CA ASP A 43 -6.74 -0.83 -14.45
C ASP A 43 -5.41 -1.54 -14.73
N GLY A 44 -5.37 -2.85 -14.51
CA GLY A 44 -4.15 -3.64 -14.56
C GLY A 44 -3.08 -3.13 -13.59
N SER A 45 -1.95 -2.65 -14.13
CA SER A 45 -0.85 -2.06 -13.36
C SER A 45 -1.03 -0.56 -13.09
N LYS A 46 -2.03 0.08 -13.69
CA LYS A 46 -2.25 1.52 -13.59
C LYS A 46 -3.18 1.81 -12.44
N MET A 47 -2.87 2.84 -11.68
CA MET A 47 -3.65 3.24 -10.53
C MET A 47 -3.65 4.74 -10.34
N ARG A 48 -4.78 5.24 -9.87
CA ARG A 48 -4.99 6.62 -9.47
C ARG A 48 -5.65 6.60 -8.11
N ILE A 49 -5.08 7.32 -7.15
CA ILE A 49 -5.61 7.44 -5.81
C ILE A 49 -5.80 8.92 -5.53
N GLU A 50 -7.05 9.32 -5.27
CA GLU A 50 -7.39 10.68 -4.88
C GLU A 50 -7.60 10.72 -3.37
N ILE A 51 -6.75 11.47 -2.67
CA ILE A 51 -6.75 11.56 -1.22
C ILE A 51 -7.78 12.58 -0.77
N ALA A 52 -8.83 12.12 -0.10
CA ALA A 52 -9.86 12.97 0.48
C ALA A 52 -9.45 13.50 1.85
N ASN A 53 -8.89 12.63 2.70
CA ASN A 53 -8.33 12.99 4.01
C ASN A 53 -6.97 12.32 4.16
N GLY A 54 -5.96 13.12 4.46
CA GLY A 54 -4.54 12.79 4.39
C GLY A 54 -3.78 12.79 5.73
N ASP A 55 -2.45 12.68 5.65
CA ASP A 55 -1.53 12.73 6.80
C ASP A 55 -0.87 14.11 7.03
N ASP A 56 -1.30 15.13 6.26
CA ASP A 56 -0.79 16.51 6.22
C ASP A 56 0.70 16.71 5.84
N VAL A 57 1.47 15.63 5.75
CA VAL A 57 2.91 15.67 5.49
C VAL A 57 3.22 15.30 4.04
N VAL A 58 2.89 14.07 3.65
CA VAL A 58 3.23 13.49 2.32
C VAL A 58 1.99 13.39 1.47
N LEU A 59 0.90 12.85 2.04
CA LEU A 59 -0.38 12.68 1.38
C LEU A 59 -1.34 13.68 1.99
N ARG A 60 -1.35 14.92 1.48
CA ARG A 60 -2.25 15.97 1.94
C ARG A 60 -3.65 15.80 1.36
N ASP A 61 -4.63 16.43 1.99
CA ASP A 61 -5.98 16.54 1.45
C ASP A 61 -5.98 17.11 0.01
N GLY A 62 -6.65 16.41 -0.89
CA GLY A 62 -6.72 16.74 -2.32
C GLY A 62 -5.49 16.33 -3.12
N SER A 63 -4.52 15.63 -2.52
CA SER A 63 -3.39 15.06 -3.27
C SER A 63 -3.89 13.95 -4.18
N VAL A 64 -3.22 13.77 -5.31
CA VAL A 64 -3.47 12.62 -6.19
C VAL A 64 -2.19 11.83 -6.36
N MET A 65 -2.25 10.52 -6.15
CA MET A 65 -1.17 9.60 -6.48
C MET A 65 -1.51 8.89 -7.77
N ILE A 66 -0.54 8.81 -8.67
CA ILE A 66 -0.68 8.08 -9.94
C ILE A 66 0.49 7.12 -10.07
N SER A 67 0.21 5.88 -10.42
CA SER A 67 1.20 4.88 -10.78
C SER A 67 0.78 4.20 -12.08
N SER A 68 1.75 3.84 -12.91
CA SER A 68 1.54 3.09 -14.16
C SER A 68 2.20 1.70 -14.13
N ASP A 69 2.90 1.36 -13.04
CA ASP A 69 3.80 0.21 -12.93
C ASP A 69 3.47 -0.74 -11.77
N GLY A 70 2.22 -0.74 -11.33
CA GLY A 70 1.72 -1.61 -10.27
C GLY A 70 2.02 -1.06 -8.86
N GLY A 71 2.39 0.21 -8.75
CA GLY A 71 2.66 0.88 -7.47
C GLY A 71 4.13 0.89 -7.08
N LYS A 72 5.04 0.63 -8.01
CA LYS A 72 6.49 0.75 -7.75
C LYS A 72 6.89 2.22 -7.71
N THR A 73 6.31 3.00 -8.62
CA THR A 73 6.56 4.44 -8.76
C THR A 73 5.26 5.22 -8.66
N PHE A 74 5.18 6.14 -7.71
CA PHE A 74 4.05 7.06 -7.58
C PHE A 74 4.44 8.48 -7.97
N SER A 75 3.70 9.09 -8.89
CA SER A 75 3.67 10.54 -9.05
C SER A 75 2.66 11.09 -8.05
N VAL A 76 3.10 11.91 -7.10
CA VAL A 76 2.25 12.58 -6.12
C VAL A 76 2.03 14.03 -6.56
N LEU A 77 0.79 14.36 -6.86
CA LEU A 77 0.37 15.62 -7.46
C LEU A 77 -0.27 16.53 -6.41
N ASP A 78 0.20 17.78 -6.35
CA ASP A 78 -0.49 18.88 -5.69
C ASP A 78 -1.39 19.59 -6.71
N GLN A 79 -2.70 19.37 -6.59
CA GLN A 79 -3.67 19.90 -7.54
C GLN A 79 -3.77 21.44 -7.53
N LYS A 80 -3.48 22.08 -6.38
CA LYS A 80 -3.58 23.53 -6.19
C LYS A 80 -2.37 24.23 -6.78
N LYS A 81 -1.17 23.70 -6.52
CA LYS A 81 0.10 24.26 -7.01
C LYS A 81 0.43 23.85 -8.44
N LYS A 82 -0.26 22.84 -8.99
CA LYS A 82 0.08 22.21 -10.29
C LYS A 82 1.53 21.75 -10.30
N THR A 83 1.95 21.11 -9.21
CA THR A 83 3.28 20.51 -9.09
C THR A 83 3.15 19.03 -8.80
N TYR A 84 4.19 18.26 -9.10
CA TYR A 84 4.25 16.87 -8.72
C TYR A 84 5.69 16.46 -8.39
N PHE A 85 5.84 15.45 -7.56
CA PHE A 85 7.10 14.76 -7.35
C PHE A 85 6.90 13.27 -7.53
N THR A 86 8.00 12.54 -7.67
CA THR A 86 7.99 11.08 -7.84
C THR A 86 8.49 10.42 -6.56
N LEU A 87 7.82 9.36 -6.15
CA LEU A 87 8.20 8.47 -5.07
C LEU A 87 8.44 7.07 -5.63
N GLU A 88 9.66 6.56 -5.46
CA GLU A 88 10.00 5.16 -5.69
C GLU A 88 10.03 4.47 -4.33
N LEU A 89 8.99 3.69 -4.00
CA LEU A 89 8.78 3.22 -2.63
C LEU A 89 9.88 2.24 -2.19
N GLU A 90 10.29 1.33 -3.08
CA GLU A 90 11.41 0.41 -2.83
C GLU A 90 12.73 1.17 -2.66
N GLN A 91 12.97 2.21 -3.48
CA GLN A 91 14.18 3.02 -3.36
C GLN A 91 14.20 3.79 -2.04
N LEU A 92 13.07 4.36 -1.63
CA LEU A 92 12.93 5.07 -0.36
C LEU A 92 13.18 4.13 0.83
N LEU A 93 12.59 2.93 0.83
CA LEU A 93 12.78 1.98 1.92
C LEU A 93 14.21 1.43 1.96
N SER A 94 14.78 1.11 0.80
CA SER A 94 16.15 0.62 0.72
C SER A 94 17.20 1.69 1.04
N SER A 95 16.95 2.97 0.69
CA SER A 95 17.83 4.07 1.05
C SER A 95 17.84 4.30 2.57
N VAL A 96 16.68 4.21 3.22
CA VAL A 96 16.58 4.24 4.69
C VAL A 96 17.37 3.09 5.31
N GLY A 97 17.19 1.86 4.82
CA GLY A 97 17.95 0.70 5.28
C GLY A 97 19.47 0.85 5.09
N ALA A 98 19.90 1.37 3.93
CA ALA A 98 21.31 1.62 3.63
C ALA A 98 21.90 2.75 4.48
N ALA A 99 21.17 3.85 4.66
CA ALA A 99 21.58 4.96 5.51
C ALA A 99 21.79 4.49 6.95
N MET A 100 20.84 3.72 7.49
CA MET A 100 20.95 3.13 8.84
C MET A 100 22.17 2.21 8.96
N ASN A 101 22.47 1.39 7.96
CA ASN A 101 23.66 0.55 7.94
C ASN A 101 24.96 1.36 7.85
N SER A 102 24.94 2.51 7.14
CA SER A 102 26.12 3.36 6.93
C SER A 102 26.49 4.24 8.12
N MET A 103 25.55 4.53 9.03
CA MET A 103 25.78 5.32 10.26
C MET A 103 26.59 4.59 11.36
N GLY A 104 27.23 3.46 11.01
CA GLY A 104 28.32 2.76 11.72
C GLY A 104 28.43 2.97 13.24
N GLY A 105 28.07 1.96 14.04
CA GLY A 105 28.37 1.88 15.48
C GLY A 105 27.63 2.87 16.40
N MET A 106 27.17 4.03 15.89
CA MET A 106 26.39 5.02 16.63
C MET A 106 24.89 4.73 16.60
N PHE A 107 24.40 4.03 15.58
CA PHE A 107 23.02 3.58 15.45
C PHE A 107 23.00 2.11 15.02
N LYS A 108 22.28 1.25 15.75
CA LYS A 108 22.01 -0.14 15.35
C LYS A 108 20.54 -0.43 15.52
N MET A 109 19.95 -1.11 14.54
CA MET A 109 18.57 -1.60 14.62
C MET A 109 18.57 -3.11 14.39
N SER A 110 17.87 -3.86 15.23
CA SER A 110 17.66 -5.29 15.03
C SER A 110 16.18 -5.65 15.15
N PHE A 111 15.81 -6.67 14.38
CA PHE A 111 14.47 -7.21 14.29
C PHE A 111 14.53 -8.66 14.77
N ASP A 112 14.12 -8.89 16.01
CA ASP A 112 14.32 -10.14 16.74
C ASP A 112 12.98 -10.74 17.19
N ASN A 113 13.00 -11.97 17.71
CA ASN A 113 11.85 -12.64 18.33
C ASN A 113 10.56 -12.59 17.50
N HIS A 114 10.70 -12.65 16.17
CA HIS A 114 9.58 -12.49 15.27
C HIS A 114 8.77 -13.78 15.10
N SER A 115 7.46 -13.65 14.99
CA SER A 115 6.52 -14.76 14.77
C SER A 115 5.37 -14.29 13.91
N VAL A 116 4.89 -15.19 13.05
CA VAL A 116 3.64 -15.01 12.28
C VAL A 116 2.89 -16.34 12.35
N LYS A 117 1.64 -16.28 12.79
CA LYS A 117 0.71 -17.40 12.89
C LYS A 117 -0.59 -17.01 12.18
N ALA A 118 -1.00 -17.82 11.22
CA ALA A 118 -2.28 -17.64 10.55
C ALA A 118 -3.24 -18.74 11.02
N ALA A 119 -4.47 -18.36 11.36
CA ALA A 119 -5.54 -19.32 11.58
C ALA A 119 -6.01 -19.90 10.24
N PRO A 120 -6.63 -21.09 10.22
CA PRO A 120 -7.30 -21.59 9.02
C PRO A 120 -8.32 -20.57 8.49
N PRO A 121 -8.39 -20.35 7.17
CA PRO A 121 -9.37 -19.43 6.60
C PRO A 121 -10.80 -19.86 6.94
N ALA A 122 -11.65 -18.89 7.28
CA ALA A 122 -13.04 -19.12 7.60
C ALA A 122 -13.96 -18.40 6.61
N ALA A 123 -15.21 -18.84 6.49
CA ALA A 123 -16.21 -18.08 5.73
C ALA A 123 -16.41 -16.70 6.38
N GLY A 124 -16.32 -15.65 5.57
CA GLY A 124 -16.62 -14.29 5.97
C GLY A 124 -18.02 -13.87 5.53
N GLU A 125 -18.49 -12.74 6.07
CA GLU A 125 -19.73 -12.12 5.61
C GLU A 125 -19.58 -11.51 4.21
N ALA A 126 -20.68 -11.37 3.48
CA ALA A 126 -20.64 -10.66 2.21
C ALA A 126 -20.44 -9.16 2.46
N ILE A 127 -19.51 -8.53 1.75
CA ILE A 127 -19.23 -7.09 1.81
C ILE A 127 -19.39 -6.52 0.41
N GLU A 128 -20.20 -5.46 0.25
CA GLU A 128 -20.52 -4.87 -1.06
C GLU A 128 -21.05 -5.90 -2.09
N GLY A 129 -21.74 -6.95 -1.62
CA GLY A 129 -22.25 -8.04 -2.46
C GLY A 129 -21.23 -9.12 -2.83
N TYR A 130 -19.96 -8.96 -2.45
CA TYR A 130 -18.92 -9.95 -2.68
C TYR A 130 -18.85 -10.96 -1.54
N PRO A 131 -18.83 -12.28 -1.82
CA PRO A 131 -18.49 -13.27 -0.81
C PRO A 131 -17.05 -13.05 -0.34
N THR A 132 -16.82 -13.16 0.96
CA THR A 132 -15.48 -13.00 1.54
C THR A 132 -15.01 -14.24 2.28
N THR A 133 -13.70 -14.38 2.35
CA THR A 133 -13.00 -15.28 3.26
C THR A 133 -12.38 -14.42 4.36
N LYS A 134 -12.61 -14.82 5.61
CA LYS A 134 -11.99 -14.21 6.77
C LYS A 134 -10.65 -14.88 7.04
N TYR A 135 -9.60 -14.08 7.05
CA TYR A 135 -8.24 -14.44 7.45
C TYR A 135 -7.95 -13.81 8.81
N VAL A 136 -7.26 -14.56 9.67
CA VAL A 136 -6.77 -14.06 10.96
C VAL A 136 -5.28 -14.35 11.02
N VAL A 137 -4.50 -13.29 11.22
CA VAL A 137 -3.04 -13.35 11.30
C VAL A 137 -2.60 -12.67 12.59
N ASP A 138 -1.92 -13.44 13.43
CA ASP A 138 -1.24 -12.95 14.62
C ASP A 138 0.25 -12.82 14.30
N SER A 139 0.80 -11.63 14.50
CA SER A 139 2.21 -11.36 14.29
C SER A 139 2.83 -10.70 15.52
N SER A 140 4.11 -10.95 15.77
CA SER A 140 4.85 -10.32 16.87
C SER A 140 6.32 -10.19 16.52
N TRP A 141 7.00 -9.18 17.05
CA TRP A 141 8.43 -8.98 16.89
C TRP A 141 8.97 -8.01 17.94
N ASP A 142 10.28 -8.09 18.20
CA ASP A 142 11.00 -7.10 18.99
C ASP A 142 11.81 -6.21 18.06
N LEU A 143 11.58 -4.92 18.17
CA LEU A 143 12.40 -3.90 17.55
C LEU A 143 13.40 -3.37 18.56
N SER A 144 14.68 -3.70 18.39
CA SER A 144 15.75 -3.09 19.17
C SER A 144 16.39 -1.94 18.41
N VAL A 145 16.51 -0.79 19.05
CA VAL A 145 17.25 0.37 18.55
C VAL A 145 18.33 0.74 19.56
N GLU A 146 19.59 0.73 19.15
CA GLU A 146 20.74 1.18 19.93
C GLU A 146 21.24 2.49 19.35
N VAL A 147 21.22 3.56 20.15
CA VAL A 147 21.76 4.87 19.75
C VAL A 147 22.80 5.31 20.78
N PHE A 148 24.03 5.62 20.34
CA PHE A 148 25.16 5.96 21.21
C PHE A 148 25.36 4.96 22.37
N GLY A 149 25.27 3.65 22.08
CA GLY A 149 25.41 2.57 23.06
C GLY A 149 24.24 2.40 24.02
N ARG A 150 23.17 3.20 23.90
CA ARG A 150 21.93 3.03 24.68
C ARG A 150 20.94 2.19 23.90
N LYS A 151 20.68 0.98 24.37
CA LYS A 151 19.70 0.07 23.77
C LYS A 151 18.30 0.36 24.30
N SER A 152 17.35 0.48 23.38
CA SER A 152 15.90 0.50 23.62
C SER A 152 15.27 -0.67 22.88
N VAL A 153 14.37 -1.39 23.54
CA VAL A 153 13.62 -2.49 22.92
C VAL A 153 12.14 -2.16 22.98
N THR A 154 11.48 -2.27 21.84
CA THR A 154 10.03 -2.14 21.71
C THR A 154 9.49 -3.48 21.21
N SER A 155 8.71 -4.16 22.04
CA SER A 155 7.99 -5.36 21.64
C SER A 155 6.68 -4.96 20.97
N VAL A 156 6.41 -5.52 19.80
CA VAL A 156 5.19 -5.29 19.04
C VAL A 156 4.45 -6.61 18.87
N SER A 157 3.15 -6.58 19.10
CA SER A 157 2.24 -7.68 18.75
C SER A 157 1.07 -7.12 17.97
N SER A 158 0.66 -7.80 16.90
CA SER A 158 -0.45 -7.42 16.06
C SER A 158 -1.43 -8.59 15.89
N HIS A 159 -2.71 -8.27 15.97
CA HIS A 159 -3.81 -9.15 15.62
C HIS A 159 -4.55 -8.54 14.44
N THR A 160 -4.48 -9.19 13.27
CA THR A 160 -5.10 -8.71 12.03
C THR A 160 -6.19 -9.66 11.56
N GLU A 161 -7.40 -9.12 11.44
CA GLU A 161 -8.54 -9.78 10.80
C GLU A 161 -8.78 -9.14 9.43
N THR A 162 -8.80 -9.95 8.37
CA THR A 162 -9.02 -9.47 7.00
C THR A 162 -10.16 -10.23 6.35
N TRP A 163 -11.13 -9.51 5.78
CA TRP A 163 -12.19 -10.05 4.94
C TRP A 163 -11.82 -9.74 3.49
N ALA A 164 -11.44 -10.76 2.74
CA ALA A 164 -10.99 -10.61 1.37
C ALA A 164 -11.84 -11.42 0.39
N THR A 165 -11.96 -10.93 -0.84
CA THR A 165 -12.66 -11.62 -1.93
C THR A 165 -11.69 -11.99 -3.05
N GLU A 166 -11.82 -13.20 -3.59
CA GLU A 166 -11.06 -13.64 -4.76
C GLU A 166 -11.73 -13.25 -6.09
N LYS A 167 -12.92 -12.64 -6.03
CA LYS A 167 -13.63 -12.15 -7.22
C LYS A 167 -12.99 -10.89 -7.81
N LEU A 168 -12.21 -10.17 -7.00
CA LEU A 168 -11.43 -9.02 -7.42
C LEU A 168 -9.95 -9.39 -7.39
N SER A 169 -9.19 -8.89 -8.36
CA SER A 169 -7.76 -9.17 -8.43
C SER A 169 -7.02 -8.59 -7.23
N SER A 170 -6.15 -9.39 -6.60
CA SER A 170 -5.27 -8.90 -5.53
C SER A 170 -4.29 -7.81 -6.00
N ALA A 171 -4.02 -7.70 -7.30
CA ALA A 171 -3.22 -6.61 -7.87
C ALA A 171 -3.88 -5.23 -7.67
N LEU A 172 -5.19 -5.19 -7.41
CA LEU A 172 -5.90 -3.96 -7.06
C LEU A 172 -5.54 -3.50 -5.64
N ALA A 173 -5.03 -4.39 -4.79
CA ALA A 173 -4.78 -4.14 -3.37
C ALA A 173 -3.33 -3.70 -3.05
N THR A 174 -2.46 -3.52 -4.04
CA THR A 174 -1.01 -3.37 -3.79
C THR A 174 -0.68 -2.19 -2.86
N PHE A 175 -1.46 -1.10 -2.90
CA PHE A 175 -1.27 0.02 -1.97
C PHE A 175 -1.81 -0.26 -0.55
N VAL A 176 -2.73 -1.20 -0.39
CA VAL A 176 -3.39 -1.54 0.88
C VAL A 176 -2.64 -2.66 1.61
N GLN A 177 -2.08 -3.63 0.88
CA GLN A 177 -1.56 -4.88 1.46
C GLN A 177 -0.03 -4.94 1.61
N THR A 178 0.72 -3.88 1.28
CA THR A 178 2.21 -3.83 1.31
C THR A 178 2.91 -5.04 0.65
N LYS A 179 2.18 -5.80 -0.17
CA LYS A 179 2.61 -7.08 -0.70
C LYS A 179 3.74 -6.86 -1.70
N GLY A 180 4.85 -7.56 -1.50
CA GLY A 180 6.03 -7.45 -2.35
C GLY A 180 6.96 -6.27 -2.02
N LEU A 181 6.64 -5.43 -1.03
CA LEU A 181 7.56 -4.39 -0.58
C LEU A 181 8.85 -5.01 -0.02
N LYS A 182 9.99 -4.48 -0.46
CA LYS A 182 11.31 -4.81 0.07
C LYS A 182 11.86 -3.61 0.81
N THR A 183 12.20 -3.84 2.07
CA THR A 183 12.83 -2.88 2.97
C THR A 183 14.34 -2.86 2.82
N GLY A 184 14.92 -3.87 2.17
CA GLY A 184 16.36 -4.07 2.10
C GLY A 184 16.93 -4.75 3.35
N MET A 185 16.08 -5.10 4.32
CA MET A 185 16.43 -5.88 5.50
C MET A 185 15.90 -7.31 5.34
N PRO A 186 16.76 -8.32 5.05
CA PRO A 186 16.31 -9.66 4.66
C PRO A 186 15.33 -10.32 5.64
N GLU A 187 15.52 -10.14 6.95
CA GLU A 187 14.65 -10.72 7.97
C GLU A 187 13.28 -10.04 8.01
N LEU A 188 13.23 -8.71 7.89
CA LEU A 188 11.98 -7.96 7.80
C LEU A 188 11.23 -8.29 6.50
N ASP A 189 11.95 -8.43 5.39
CA ASP A 189 11.37 -8.79 4.09
C ASP A 189 10.72 -10.17 4.11
N LYS A 190 11.36 -11.16 4.76
CA LYS A 190 10.77 -12.49 4.97
C LYS A 190 9.53 -12.43 5.86
N PHE A 191 9.58 -11.61 6.91
CA PHE A 191 8.45 -11.41 7.82
C PHE A 191 7.24 -10.82 7.08
N VAL A 192 7.44 -9.74 6.34
CA VAL A 192 6.38 -9.09 5.53
C VAL A 192 5.81 -10.04 4.50
N GLU A 193 6.66 -10.80 3.80
CA GLU A 193 6.19 -11.82 2.84
C GLU A 193 5.32 -12.89 3.53
N LYS A 194 5.74 -13.37 4.69
CA LYS A 194 4.99 -14.39 5.45
C LYS A 194 3.64 -13.86 5.94
N GLU A 195 3.60 -12.62 6.41
CA GLU A 195 2.37 -11.98 6.88
C GLU A 195 1.39 -11.74 5.72
N THR A 196 1.87 -11.19 4.61
CA THR A 196 1.03 -10.82 3.46
C THR A 196 0.59 -12.02 2.62
N SER A 197 1.39 -13.07 2.52
CA SER A 197 1.04 -14.30 1.78
C SER A 197 -0.03 -15.14 2.47
N ALA A 198 -0.30 -14.92 3.76
CA ALA A 198 -1.37 -15.59 4.49
C ALA A 198 -2.77 -15.18 4.03
N ILE A 199 -2.89 -14.03 3.35
CA ILE A 199 -4.15 -13.46 2.89
C ILE A 199 -4.24 -13.62 1.37
N LYS A 200 -5.35 -14.18 0.88
CA LYS A 200 -5.63 -14.29 -0.56
C LYS A 200 -6.78 -13.38 -0.96
N GLY A 201 -6.70 -12.88 -2.18
CA GLY A 201 -7.72 -12.00 -2.75
C GLY A 201 -7.55 -10.53 -2.35
N PHE A 202 -8.52 -9.73 -2.76
CA PHE A 202 -8.60 -8.30 -2.51
C PHE A 202 -9.29 -8.02 -1.16
N PRO A 203 -8.69 -7.26 -0.23
CA PRO A 203 -9.26 -7.02 1.08
C PRO A 203 -10.37 -5.97 0.99
N LEU A 204 -11.56 -6.33 1.46
CA LEU A 204 -12.71 -5.42 1.55
C LEU A 204 -12.81 -4.76 2.92
N ARG A 205 -12.34 -5.47 3.96
CA ARG A 205 -12.20 -4.92 5.30
C ARG A 205 -10.97 -5.51 5.96
N GLN A 206 -10.24 -4.69 6.71
CA GLN A 206 -9.16 -5.13 7.56
C GLN A 206 -9.26 -4.43 8.91
N VAL A 207 -9.13 -5.20 9.99
CA VAL A 207 -9.06 -4.69 11.35
C VAL A 207 -7.76 -5.17 11.94
N THR A 208 -6.87 -4.24 12.27
CA THR A 208 -5.57 -4.52 12.86
C THR A 208 -5.52 -3.91 14.25
N THR A 209 -5.28 -4.74 15.27
CA THR A 209 -5.03 -4.30 16.64
C THR A 209 -3.57 -4.50 16.94
N THR A 210 -2.82 -3.42 17.15
CA THR A 210 -1.39 -3.47 17.43
C THR A 210 -1.15 -2.98 18.85
N THR A 211 -0.43 -3.78 19.62
CA THR A 211 0.08 -3.41 20.94
C THR A 211 1.58 -3.24 20.86
N GLN A 212 2.06 -2.08 21.29
CA GLN A 212 3.48 -1.76 21.43
C GLN A 212 3.82 -1.64 22.91
N LYS A 213 4.92 -2.26 23.32
CA LYS A 213 5.41 -2.23 24.69
C LYS A 213 6.87 -1.81 24.72
N GLN A 214 7.18 -0.77 25.48
CA GLN A 214 8.53 -0.28 25.69
C GLN A 214 8.76 -0.05 27.19
N GLY A 215 9.56 -0.92 27.82
CA GLY A 215 9.71 -0.95 29.27
C GLY A 215 8.37 -1.21 29.97
N SER A 216 7.96 -0.30 30.86
CA SER A 216 6.66 -0.36 31.57
C SER A 216 5.50 0.27 30.79
N LYS A 217 5.77 0.99 29.69
CA LYS A 217 4.74 1.63 28.88
C LYS A 217 4.18 0.63 27.88
N SER A 218 2.86 0.63 27.73
CA SER A 218 2.15 -0.17 26.73
C SER A 218 1.08 0.69 26.09
N GLU A 219 1.00 0.64 24.77
CA GLU A 219 -0.01 1.33 23.98
C GLU A 219 -0.66 0.34 23.02
N THR A 220 -1.99 0.38 22.95
CA THR A 220 -2.75 -0.43 22.00
C THR A 220 -3.55 0.48 21.10
N THR A 221 -3.39 0.28 19.80
CA THR A 221 -4.03 1.03 18.73
C THR A 221 -4.82 0.06 17.86
N LYS A 222 -6.04 0.45 17.49
CA LYS A 222 -6.86 -0.28 16.53
C LYS A 222 -7.00 0.54 15.26
N THR A 223 -6.63 -0.05 14.13
CA THR A 223 -6.82 0.51 12.79
C THR A 223 -7.85 -0.33 12.05
N THR A 224 -8.82 0.34 11.43
CA THR A 224 -9.83 -0.30 10.58
C THR A 224 -9.78 0.31 9.19
N VAL A 225 -9.54 -0.53 8.19
CA VAL A 225 -9.60 -0.18 6.77
C VAL A 225 -10.85 -0.81 6.16
N THR A 226 -11.62 -0.03 5.40
CA THR A 226 -12.81 -0.49 4.68
C THR A 226 -12.76 -0.02 3.23
N VAL A 227 -13.18 -0.90 2.32
CA VAL A 227 -13.42 -0.60 0.91
C VAL A 227 -14.91 -0.66 0.62
N THR A 228 -15.42 0.35 -0.08
CA THR A 228 -16.85 0.52 -0.40
C THR A 228 -17.03 1.06 -1.82
N ALA A 229 -18.27 1.09 -2.30
CA ALA A 229 -18.64 1.69 -3.59
C ALA A 229 -17.86 1.10 -4.78
N ILE A 230 -17.64 -0.22 -4.74
CA ILE A 230 -16.87 -0.94 -5.76
C ILE A 230 -17.67 -0.99 -7.06
N LYS A 231 -17.04 -0.59 -8.17
CA LYS A 231 -17.63 -0.62 -9.50
C LYS A 231 -16.61 -1.07 -10.53
N GLU A 232 -16.99 -2.03 -11.35
CA GLU A 232 -16.26 -2.38 -12.58
C GLU A 232 -16.69 -1.40 -13.69
N THR A 233 -15.75 -0.58 -14.15
CA THR A 233 -16.00 0.42 -15.20
C THR A 233 -14.73 0.68 -15.99
N ALA A 234 -14.87 0.97 -17.28
CA ALA A 234 -13.75 1.50 -18.05
C ALA A 234 -13.27 2.81 -17.40
N VAL A 235 -11.97 2.88 -17.11
CA VAL A 235 -11.32 4.09 -16.60
C VAL A 235 -10.52 4.69 -17.77
N PRO A 236 -10.75 5.97 -18.14
CA PRO A 236 -9.99 6.57 -19.23
C PRO A 236 -8.50 6.55 -18.96
N GLU A 237 -7.69 6.19 -19.97
CA GLU A 237 -6.23 6.17 -19.91
C GLU A 237 -5.63 7.49 -19.37
N SER A 238 -6.23 8.63 -19.73
CA SER A 238 -5.83 9.95 -19.25
C SER A 238 -5.91 10.11 -17.72
N SER A 239 -6.70 9.28 -17.03
CA SER A 239 -6.81 9.29 -15.56
C SER A 239 -5.51 8.83 -14.89
N PHE A 240 -4.73 8.01 -15.59
CA PHE A 240 -3.47 7.43 -15.12
C PHE A 240 -2.23 8.19 -15.61
N ALA A 241 -2.41 9.38 -16.20
CA ALA A 241 -1.34 10.26 -16.62
C ALA A 241 -1.27 11.51 -15.73
N VAL A 242 -0.07 12.03 -15.51
CA VAL A 242 0.10 13.37 -14.95
C VAL A 242 -0.52 14.38 -15.93
N PRO A 243 -1.48 15.22 -15.53
CA PRO A 243 -2.10 16.16 -16.45
C PRO A 243 -1.10 17.16 -17.02
N ALA A 244 -1.36 17.64 -18.24
CA ALA A 244 -0.55 18.69 -18.84
C ALA A 244 -0.50 19.95 -17.94
N GLY A 245 0.65 20.62 -17.94
CA GLY A 245 0.88 21.85 -17.15
C GLY A 245 1.33 21.62 -15.71
N TYR A 246 1.48 20.38 -15.27
CA TYR A 246 2.11 20.08 -13.98
C TYR A 246 3.64 20.19 -14.06
N GLN A 247 4.24 20.91 -13.12
CA GLN A 247 5.70 21.03 -13.00
C GLN A 247 6.26 19.98 -12.05
N LYS A 248 7.29 19.25 -12.50
CA LYS A 248 8.03 18.35 -11.61
C LYS A 248 8.85 19.16 -10.61
N ILE A 249 8.77 18.81 -9.34
CA ILE A 249 9.60 19.37 -8.26
C ILE A 249 10.38 18.25 -7.58
N ASP A 250 11.40 18.63 -6.82
CA ASP A 250 12.11 17.68 -5.96
C ASP A 250 11.17 17.12 -4.89
N SER A 251 11.36 15.84 -4.56
CA SER A 251 10.59 15.21 -3.50
C SER A 251 10.82 15.95 -2.18
N PRO A 252 9.77 16.30 -1.43
CA PRO A 252 9.94 16.88 -0.10
C PRO A 252 10.65 15.92 0.86
N LEU A 253 10.69 14.62 0.54
CA LEU A 253 11.43 13.60 1.29
C LEU A 253 12.93 13.58 0.96
N ALA A 254 13.39 14.22 -0.12
CA ALA A 254 14.82 14.27 -0.45
C ALA A 254 15.64 15.02 0.62
N GLY A 255 15.01 15.94 1.35
CA GLY A 255 15.64 16.63 2.49
C GLY A 255 15.89 15.73 3.70
N LEU A 256 15.19 14.59 3.81
CA LEU A 256 15.36 13.64 4.91
C LEU A 256 16.75 12.96 4.85
N ASP A 257 17.21 12.63 3.64
CA ASP A 257 18.57 12.11 3.40
C ASP A 257 19.66 13.12 3.78
N ALA A 258 19.41 14.41 3.57
CA ALA A 258 20.35 15.48 3.93
C ALA A 258 20.41 15.69 5.46
N MET A 259 19.28 15.60 6.14
CA MET A 259 19.21 15.70 7.61
C MET A 259 19.85 14.50 8.31
N LEU A 260 19.69 13.29 7.76
CA LEU A 260 20.33 12.07 8.30
C LEU A 260 21.85 12.05 8.10
N LYS A 261 22.39 12.78 7.12
CA LYS A 261 23.83 12.85 6.85
C LYS A 261 24.56 14.00 7.57
N GLN A 262 23.85 14.94 8.18
CA GLN A 262 24.42 16.12 8.84
C GLN A 262 24.49 16.03 10.38
N GLN A 263 24.21 14.87 10.97
CA GLN A 263 24.44 14.58 12.40
C GLN A 263 25.37 13.39 12.58
#